data_AF-A0A2E5M286-F1
#
_entry.id   AF-A0A2E5M286-F1
#
_cell.length_a   1.000
_cell.length_b   1.000
_cell.length_c   1.000
_cell.angle_alpha   90.00
_cell.angle_beta   90.00
_cell.angle_gamma   90.00
#
_symmetry.space_group_name_H-M   'P 1'
#
loop_
_entity.id
_entity.type
_entity.pdbx_description
1 polymer ?
#
loop_
_entity_poly.entity_id
_entity_poly.type
_entity_poly.pdbx_seq_one_letter_code
_entity_poly.pdbx_strand_id
1 'polypeptide(L)'
;MNALIYTNEYPPCNYGGAGVHVEYLTRELSRLSDVSVDVRAFGDQKLEKDYPLKVKGYPIDTSNFDAPKHLHSIFGSSQRAISYNTDGNEADVVHCHTWYTHLAGIMTK
;
A
#
# COMPACT_ATOMS: atom_id res chain seq x y z
N MET A 1 -10.32 -6.96 -14.34
CA MET A 1 -9.57 -7.50 -13.19
C MET A 1 -9.14 -6.33 -12.31
N ASN A 2 -9.45 -6.39 -11.02
CA ASN A 2 -9.06 -5.39 -10.02
C ASN A 2 -7.85 -5.91 -9.23
N ALA A 3 -6.70 -5.29 -9.45
CA ALA A 3 -5.47 -5.57 -8.72
C ALA A 3 -5.30 -4.57 -7.57
N LEU A 4 -5.24 -5.09 -6.34
CA LEU A 4 -4.93 -4.29 -5.15
C LEU A 4 -3.47 -4.53 -4.75
N ILE A 5 -2.70 -3.46 -4.72
CA ILE A 5 -1.27 -3.50 -4.41
C ILE A 5 -1.04 -2.82 -3.06
N TYR A 6 -0.60 -3.60 -2.08
CA TYR A 6 -0.13 -3.09 -0.81
C TYR A 6 1.38 -2.94 -0.84
N THR A 7 1.88 -1.76 -0.49
CA THR A 7 3.32 -1.50 -0.48
C THR A 7 3.71 -0.60 0.68
N ASN A 8 4.93 -0.77 1.18
CA ASN A 8 5.52 0.21 2.08
C ASN A 8 5.84 1.50 1.29
N GLU A 9 6.42 1.36 0.10
CA GLU A 9 7.01 2.45 -0.68
C GLU A 9 6.22 2.73 -1.96
N TYR A 10 6.00 4.01 -2.23
CA TYR A 10 5.48 4.49 -3.52
C TYR A 10 5.79 5.98 -3.69
N PRO A 11 6.08 6.48 -4.91
CA PRO A 11 6.35 7.89 -5.14
C PRO A 11 5.31 8.85 -4.53
N PRO A 12 5.73 9.98 -3.95
CA PRO A 12 7.12 10.46 -3.82
C PRO A 12 7.91 9.80 -2.68
N CYS A 13 7.28 9.02 -1.80
CA CYS A 13 7.92 8.33 -0.67
C CYS A 13 8.54 6.98 -1.09
N ASN A 14 9.42 7.02 -2.08
CA ASN A 14 10.18 5.86 -2.56
C ASN A 14 11.65 6.01 -2.15
N TYR A 15 12.23 5.00 -1.51
CA TYR A 15 13.60 5.09 -0.96
C TYR A 15 14.52 3.94 -1.41
N GLY A 16 14.03 3.00 -2.20
CA GLY A 16 14.86 1.91 -2.72
C GLY A 16 14.24 1.13 -3.88
N GLY A 17 14.88 -0.01 -4.19
CA GLY A 17 14.46 -0.86 -5.32
C GLY A 17 13.06 -1.48 -5.15
N ALA A 18 12.58 -1.64 -3.92
CA ALA A 18 11.26 -2.20 -3.64
C ALA A 18 10.15 -1.23 -4.09
N GLY A 19 10.23 0.05 -3.72
CA GLY A 19 9.28 1.04 -4.20
C GLY A 19 9.37 1.29 -5.70
N VAL A 20 10.59 1.29 -6.27
CA VAL A 20 10.79 1.39 -7.73
C VAL A 20 10.12 0.21 -8.45
N HIS A 21 10.26 -1.01 -7.95
CA HIS A 21 9.58 -2.16 -8.55
C HIS A 21 8.06 -1.96 -8.60
N VAL A 22 7.45 -1.55 -7.48
CA VAL A 22 5.99 -1.34 -7.42
C VAL A 22 5.56 -0.21 -8.35
N GLU A 23 6.28 0.91 -8.40
CA GLU A 23 5.98 2.04 -9.29
C GLU A 23 5.91 1.61 -10.76
N TYR A 24 6.91 0.86 -11.23
CA TYR A 24 6.93 0.43 -12.63
C TYR A 24 5.90 -0.66 -12.89
N LEU A 25 5.72 -1.61 -11.96
CA LEU A 25 4.70 -2.65 -12.07
C LEU A 25 3.30 -2.05 -12.20
N THR A 26 2.91 -1.15 -11.30
CA THR A 26 1.56 -0.57 -11.29
C THR A 26 1.31 0.29 -12.52
N ARG A 27 2.33 1.02 -12.98
CA ARG A 27 2.27 1.83 -14.20
C ARG A 27 2.07 0.98 -15.46
N GLU A 28 2.77 -0.15 -15.58
CA GLU A 28 2.60 -1.02 -16.75
C GLU A 28 1.31 -1.83 -16.67
N LEU A 29 0.88 -2.28 -15.48
CA LEU A 29 -0.41 -2.92 -15.28
C LEU A 29 -1.57 -2.00 -15.66
N SER A 30 -1.50 -0.72 -15.30
CA SER A 30 -2.54 0.26 -15.62
C SER A 30 -2.64 0.60 -17.11
N ARG A 31 -1.72 0.12 -17.97
CA ARG A 31 -1.81 0.26 -19.43
C ARG A 31 -2.64 -0.85 -20.07
N LEU A 32 -2.95 -1.92 -19.35
CA LEU A 32 -3.76 -3.01 -19.84
C LEU A 32 -5.24 -2.63 -19.76
N SER A 33 -6.00 -2.82 -20.85
CA SER A 33 -7.40 -2.39 -20.99
C SER A 33 -8.33 -2.95 -19.92
N ASP A 34 -8.06 -4.16 -19.44
CA ASP A 34 -8.94 -4.92 -18.56
C ASP A 34 -8.41 -4.99 -17.12
N VAL A 35 -7.45 -4.15 -16.76
CA VAL A 35 -6.83 -4.11 -15.43
C VAL A 35 -7.02 -2.75 -14.78
N SER A 36 -7.57 -2.77 -13.58
CA SER A 36 -7.68 -1.61 -12.70
C SER A 36 -6.79 -1.80 -11.49
N VAL A 37 -6.00 -0.79 -11.15
CA VAL A 37 -4.95 -0.87 -10.13
C VAL A 37 -5.25 0.12 -9.00
N ASP A 38 -5.42 -0.41 -7.78
CA ASP A 38 -5.49 0.38 -6.54
C ASP A 38 -4.22 0.13 -5.73
N VAL A 39 -3.44 1.18 -5.47
CA VAL A 39 -2.22 1.11 -4.66
C VAL A 39 -2.47 1.74 -3.30
N ARG A 40 -2.18 0.99 -2.23
CA ARG A 40 -2.17 1.50 -0.85
C ARG A 40 -0.75 1.46 -0.33
N ALA A 41 -0.22 2.65 -0.03
CA ALA A 41 1.19 2.87 0.31
C ALA A 41 1.36 3.44 1.72
N PHE A 42 2.57 3.40 2.29
CA PHE A 42 2.87 4.24 3.45
C PHE A 42 3.17 5.66 2.98
N GLY A 43 2.86 6.64 3.83
CA GLY A 43 3.01 8.06 3.50
C GLY A 43 1.66 8.73 3.28
N ASP A 44 1.65 9.87 2.62
CA ASP A 44 0.50 10.76 2.49
C ASP A 44 0.08 10.98 1.03
N GLN A 45 0.46 10.07 0.14
CA GLN A 45 0.14 10.11 -1.28
C GLN A 45 -1.38 10.27 -1.49
N LYS A 46 -1.76 11.18 -2.37
CA LYS A 46 -3.12 11.29 -2.91
C LYS A 46 -3.01 11.49 -4.41
N LEU A 47 -2.90 10.40 -5.15
CA LEU A 47 -2.91 10.44 -6.60
C LEU A 47 -4.15 9.70 -7.08
N GLU A 48 -5.15 10.49 -7.43
CA GLU A 48 -6.23 10.08 -8.32
C GLU A 48 -5.82 10.52 -9.72
N LYS A 49 -4.92 9.76 -10.35
CA LYS A 49 -4.76 9.89 -11.80
C LYS A 49 -5.98 9.24 -12.42
N ASP A 50 -6.43 9.79 -13.55
CA ASP A 50 -7.55 9.23 -14.32
C ASP A 50 -7.44 7.70 -14.36
N TYR A 51 -8.54 7.03 -13.99
CA TYR A 51 -8.66 5.57 -13.93
C TYR A 51 -8.02 4.96 -15.20
N PRO A 52 -7.07 4.01 -15.06
CA PRO A 52 -7.21 2.87 -14.15
C PRO A 52 -6.11 2.72 -13.06
N LEU A 53 -5.44 3.80 -12.63
CA LEU A 53 -4.45 3.76 -11.54
C LEU A 53 -4.76 4.75 -10.41
N LYS A 54 -5.15 4.21 -9.25
CA LYS A 54 -5.36 4.94 -8.00
C LYS A 54 -4.20 4.69 -7.04
N VAL A 55 -3.78 5.73 -6.32
CA VAL A 55 -2.78 5.60 -5.24
C VAL A 55 -3.22 6.39 -4.01
N LYS A 56 -3.24 5.73 -2.86
CA LYS A 56 -3.52 6.33 -1.55
C LYS A 56 -2.45 5.98 -0.53
N GLY A 57 -1.93 7.01 0.13
CA GLY A 57 -1.03 6.91 1.27
C GLY A 57 -1.78 6.81 2.59
N TYR A 58 -1.19 6.08 3.52
CA TYR A 58 -1.68 5.93 4.89
C TYR A 58 -0.59 6.41 5.87
N PRO A 59 -0.64 7.68 6.29
CA PRO A 59 0.32 8.20 7.23
C PRO A 59 0.04 7.61 8.61
N ILE A 60 1.06 7.52 9.45
CA ILE A 60 0.91 7.09 10.83
C ILE A 60 1.80 7.94 11.72
N ASP A 61 1.25 8.31 12.87
CA ASP A 61 2.00 8.93 13.94
C ASP A 61 2.21 7.88 15.06
N THR A 62 3.48 7.51 15.28
CA THR A 62 3.87 6.57 16.35
C THR A 62 4.37 7.30 17.59
N SER A 63 4.33 8.64 17.65
CA SER A 63 4.85 9.43 18.77
C SER A 63 4.15 9.12 20.10
N ASN A 64 2.86 8.74 20.03
CA ASN A 64 2.03 8.40 21.18
C ASN A 64 2.06 6.91 21.55
N PHE A 65 2.97 6.11 20.99
CA PHE A 65 3.09 4.70 21.37
C PHE A 65 3.88 4.58 22.68
N ASP A 66 3.21 4.14 23.75
CA ASP A 66 3.85 3.85 25.05
C ASP A 66 4.82 2.65 25.00
N ALA A 67 4.82 1.90 23.90
CA ALA A 67 5.69 0.76 23.68
C ALA A 67 7.18 1.16 23.59
N PRO A 68 8.12 0.24 23.90
CA PRO A 68 9.53 0.43 23.60
C PRO A 68 9.78 0.83 22.13
N LYS A 69 10.69 1.77 21.90
CA LYS A 69 10.96 2.35 20.56
C LYS A 69 11.22 1.31 19.46
N HIS A 70 11.87 0.19 19.78
CA HIS A 70 12.15 -0.86 18.80
C HIS A 70 10.89 -1.57 18.26
N LEU A 71 9.76 -1.50 18.98
CA LEU A 71 8.48 -2.06 18.56
C LEU A 71 7.64 -1.08 17.73
N HIS A 72 7.99 0.21 17.70
CA HIS A 72 7.18 1.23 17.02
C HIS A 72 7.02 0.94 15.54
N SER A 73 8.07 0.43 14.88
CA SER A 73 8.04 0.09 13.45
C SER A 73 7.02 -1.02 13.14
N ILE A 74 7.05 -2.13 13.90
CA ILE A 74 6.14 -3.26 13.67
C ILE A 74 4.70 -2.89 14.03
N PHE A 75 4.48 -2.13 15.10
CA PHE A 75 3.14 -1.67 15.48
C PHE A 75 2.58 -0.67 14.48
N GLY A 76 3.41 0.24 13.99
CA GLY A 76 3.01 1.18 12.94
C GLY A 76 2.63 0.46 11.64
N SER A 77 3.41 -0.56 11.26
CA SER A 77 3.08 -1.42 10.12
C SER A 77 1.74 -2.15 10.31
N SER A 78 1.49 -2.69 11.51
CA SER A 78 0.28 -3.43 11.84
C SER A 78 -0.97 -2.54 11.84
N GLN A 79 -0.86 -1.32 12.37
CA GLN A 79 -1.96 -0.36 12.33
C GLN A 79 -2.28 0.05 10.89
N ARG A 80 -1.28 0.32 10.05
CA ARG A 80 -1.52 0.58 8.61
C ARG A 80 -2.16 -0.61 7.91
N ALA A 81 -1.80 -1.85 8.27
CA ALA A 81 -2.44 -3.03 7.72
C ALA A 81 -3.95 -3.06 8.00
N ILE A 82 -4.38 -2.59 9.18
CA ILE A 82 -5.80 -2.40 9.48
C ILE A 82 -6.36 -1.26 8.62
N SER A 83 -5.70 -0.09 8.59
CA SER A 83 -6.17 1.07 7.81
C SER A 83 -6.28 0.79 6.31
N TYR A 84 -5.42 -0.05 5.75
CA TYR A 84 -5.55 -0.49 4.37
C TYR A 84 -6.88 -1.18 4.15
N ASN A 85 -7.36 -2.00 5.09
CA ASN A 85 -8.58 -2.76 4.90
C ASN A 85 -9.86 -1.95 5.20
N THR A 86 -9.78 -0.84 5.95
CA THR A 86 -10.96 -0.01 6.28
C THR A 86 -11.61 0.67 5.08
N ASP A 87 -10.85 0.88 4.00
CA ASP A 87 -11.36 1.46 2.76
C ASP A 87 -12.26 0.52 1.95
N GLY A 88 -12.39 -0.75 2.37
CA GLY A 88 -13.00 -1.80 1.55
C GLY A 88 -12.18 -2.09 0.29
N ASN A 89 -12.51 -3.16 -0.43
CA ASN A 89 -11.92 -3.44 -1.73
C ASN A 89 -12.78 -4.41 -2.55
N GLU A 90 -12.69 -4.29 -3.87
CA GLU A 90 -13.31 -5.19 -4.86
C GLU A 90 -12.22 -5.98 -5.61
N ALA A 91 -11.09 -6.27 -4.97
CA ALA A 91 -9.93 -6.86 -5.65
C ALA A 91 -10.15 -8.33 -6.00
N ASP A 92 -9.80 -8.68 -7.23
CA ASP A 92 -9.69 -10.07 -7.67
C ASP A 92 -8.37 -10.68 -7.19
N VAL A 93 -7.31 -9.86 -7.16
CA VAL A 93 -5.96 -10.25 -6.73
C VAL A 93 -5.39 -9.19 -5.80
N VAL A 94 -4.81 -9.65 -4.69
CA VAL A 94 -4.08 -8.81 -3.72
C VAL A 94 -2.60 -9.15 -3.79
N HIS A 95 -1.78 -8.16 -4.13
CA HIS A 95 -0.32 -8.27 -4.10
C HIS A 95 0.22 -7.57 -2.85
N CYS A 96 0.83 -8.33 -1.95
CA CYS A 96 1.54 -7.79 -0.80
C CYS A 96 3.01 -7.60 -1.16
N HIS A 97 3.42 -6.35 -1.37
CA HIS A 97 4.82 -6.04 -1.60
C HIS A 97 5.51 -5.74 -0.28
N THR A 98 6.60 -6.47 -0.01
CA THR A 98 7.39 -6.49 1.24
C THR A 98 6.66 -7.09 2.46
N TRP A 99 7.44 -7.53 3.45
CA TRP A 99 6.89 -8.19 4.63
C TRP A 99 5.98 -7.30 5.48
N TYR A 100 6.18 -5.97 5.42
CA TYR A 100 5.40 -4.98 6.15
C TYR A 100 3.89 -5.03 5.83
N THR A 101 3.53 -5.52 4.64
CA THR A 101 2.14 -5.52 4.15
C THR A 101 1.46 -6.87 4.19
N HIS A 102 2.17 -7.95 4.52
CA HIS A 102 1.58 -9.30 4.56
C HIS A 102 0.41 -9.43 5.52
N LEU A 103 0.49 -8.81 6.70
CA LEU A 103 -0.64 -8.82 7.65
C LEU A 103 -1.88 -8.17 7.02
N ALA A 104 -1.70 -7.11 6.22
CA ALA A 104 -2.80 -6.46 5.54
C ALA A 104 -3.49 -7.43 4.59
N GLY A 105 -2.72 -8.16 3.78
CA GLY A 105 -3.25 -9.16 2.85
C GLY A 105 -3.95 -10.33 3.52
N ILE A 106 -3.46 -10.79 4.68
CA ILE A 106 -4.14 -11.82 5.50
C ILE A 106 -5.55 -11.35 5.92
N MET A 107 -5.74 -10.04 6.16
CA MET A 107 -7.00 -9.47 6.61
C MET A 107 -7.93 -9.03 5.46
N THR A 108 -7.49 -9.13 4.19
CA THR A 108 -8.20 -8.54 3.05
C THR A 108 -9.35 -9.40 2.52
N LYS A 109 -9.34 -10.71 2.78
CA LYS A 109 -10.32 -11.68 2.28
C LYS A 109 -10.91 -12.50 3.42
#